data_AF-A0A7Y9S2K8-F1
#
_entry.id   AF-A0A7Y9S2K8-F1
#
_cell.length_a   1.000
_cell.length_b   1.000
_cell.length_c   1.000
_cell.angle_alpha   90.00
_cell.angle_beta   90.00
_cell.angle_gamma   90.00
#
_symmetry.space_group_name_H-M   'P 1'
#
loop_
_entity.id
_entity.type
_entity.pdbx_description
1 polymer ?
#
loop_
_entity_poly.entity_id
_entity_poly.type
_entity_poly.pdbx_seq_one_letter_code
_entity_poly.pdbx_strand_id
1 'polypeptide(L)'
;METDPGGLPDGARTPVDGLVASLQEWRAAAGNPAYAEVAARVARARVARGIPEFEARVARTTIYDLFRLGRRRIDTDLLLEVVQALGVDAAGIERWQRAVEKLHRGGSDLSVPLVEPRPESSGEAAGQLTRDAAEASGGEPVPGPAGPTGPRLFLPGSQLLSPIVGMSAVALMVLCLVINQTGNLLTQLLPFVLYLDMIGTAIAAVLLGPWHGALVGLATSFTVIPQTGHEAAYFAVVNVAGALLWGYGVRSGRVRTIARYLLLCCLVGFVCTVLATIVILIVFEGGRSGHGSDNLVVALRDRGSSLVVAVFSTNLLASLVDKILSGLLALVAVDVLATRQRKRLDQSSAQGSDQH
;
A
#
# COMPACT_ATOMS: atom_id res chain seq x y z
N MET A 1 -12.89 44.90 -21.96
CA MET A 1 -13.59 43.92 -22.82
C MET A 1 -12.51 43.26 -23.66
N GLU A 2 -11.93 42.20 -23.11
CA GLU A 2 -10.89 41.42 -23.79
C GLU A 2 -11.21 39.95 -23.47
N THR A 3 -11.64 39.24 -24.51
CA THR A 3 -12.15 37.87 -24.45
C THR A 3 -11.00 36.90 -24.67
N ASP A 4 -10.71 36.08 -23.65
CA ASP A 4 -9.82 34.92 -23.74
C ASP A 4 -10.45 33.82 -24.62
N PRO A 5 -9.82 33.41 -25.74
CA PRO A 5 -10.37 32.40 -26.65
C PRO A 5 -9.77 31.02 -26.31
N GLY A 6 -10.35 30.29 -25.36
CA GLY A 6 -9.91 28.90 -25.13
C GLY A 6 -10.55 28.11 -23.98
N GLY A 7 -11.23 28.77 -23.04
CA GLY A 7 -11.91 28.09 -21.94
C GLY A 7 -13.35 27.73 -22.29
N LEU A 8 -13.61 26.46 -22.65
CA LEU A 8 -14.97 25.92 -22.49
C LEU A 8 -15.34 25.96 -20.99
N PRO A 9 -16.59 26.31 -20.63
CA PRO A 9 -17.04 26.40 -19.25
C PRO A 9 -16.87 25.06 -18.51
N ASP A 10 -16.45 25.13 -17.24
CA ASP A 10 -16.39 24.00 -16.32
C ASP A 10 -17.74 23.28 -16.27
N GLY A 11 -17.81 22.09 -16.89
CA GLY A 11 -19.02 21.26 -16.94
C GLY A 11 -19.36 20.64 -18.29
N ALA A 12 -18.68 21.00 -19.39
CA ALA A 12 -18.92 20.36 -20.69
C ALA A 12 -18.42 18.91 -20.70
N ARG A 13 -19.35 17.94 -20.76
CA ARG A 13 -19.04 16.51 -20.97
C ARG A 13 -18.23 16.37 -22.26
N THR A 14 -17.03 15.83 -22.16
CA THR A 14 -16.22 15.49 -23.33
C THR A 14 -16.77 14.21 -23.96
N PRO A 15 -16.65 14.00 -25.29
CA PRO A 15 -17.03 12.73 -25.93
C PRO A 15 -16.37 11.51 -25.25
N VAL A 16 -15.12 11.69 -24.79
CA VAL A 16 -14.34 10.68 -24.06
C VAL A 16 -15.01 10.26 -22.75
N ASP A 17 -15.79 11.14 -22.11
CA ASP A 17 -16.51 10.80 -20.88
C ASP A 17 -17.55 9.70 -21.09
N GLY A 18 -18.10 9.58 -22.31
CA GLY A 18 -18.98 8.46 -22.68
C GLY A 18 -18.26 7.11 -22.66
N LEU A 19 -17.04 7.05 -23.22
CA LEU A 19 -16.20 5.84 -23.16
C LEU A 19 -15.81 5.50 -21.73
N VAL A 20 -15.42 6.51 -20.95
CA VAL A 20 -15.01 6.30 -19.55
C VAL A 20 -16.18 5.80 -18.70
N ALA A 21 -17.38 6.34 -18.89
CA ALA A 21 -18.59 5.88 -18.21
C ALA A 21 -18.89 4.41 -18.55
N SER A 22 -18.88 4.04 -19.84
CA SER A 22 -19.05 2.65 -20.24
C SER A 22 -17.93 1.76 -19.68
N LEU A 23 -16.68 2.21 -19.64
CA LEU A 23 -15.57 1.42 -19.08
C LEU A 23 -15.78 1.12 -17.59
N GLN A 24 -16.31 2.08 -16.83
CA GLN A 24 -16.66 1.91 -15.43
C GLN A 24 -17.80 0.90 -15.25
N GLU A 25 -18.83 0.95 -16.08
CA GLU A 25 -19.95 -0.01 -16.08
C GLU A 25 -19.46 -1.44 -16.40
N TRP A 26 -18.64 -1.59 -17.44
CA TRP A 26 -18.07 -2.89 -17.81
C TRP A 26 -17.14 -3.45 -16.73
N ARG A 27 -16.39 -2.60 -16.01
CA ARG A 27 -15.60 -3.02 -14.84
C ARG A 27 -16.49 -3.46 -13.68
N ALA A 28 -17.64 -2.80 -13.47
CA ALA A 28 -18.60 -3.19 -12.45
C ALA A 28 -19.22 -4.56 -12.78
N ALA A 29 -19.60 -4.79 -14.05
CA ALA A 29 -20.10 -6.07 -14.52
C ALA A 29 -19.07 -7.22 -14.37
N ALA A 30 -17.78 -6.92 -14.52
CA ALA A 30 -16.68 -7.87 -14.30
C ALA A 30 -16.36 -8.14 -12.81
N GLY A 31 -17.20 -7.69 -11.86
CA GLY A 31 -16.99 -7.90 -10.43
C GLY A 31 -16.07 -6.88 -9.76
N ASN A 32 -15.88 -5.70 -10.35
CA ASN A 32 -15.05 -4.61 -9.83
C ASN A 32 -13.60 -4.99 -9.47
N PRO A 33 -12.84 -5.65 -10.38
CA PRO A 33 -11.45 -6.02 -10.12
C PRO A 33 -10.60 -4.79 -9.77
N ALA A 34 -9.63 -4.95 -8.86
CA ALA A 34 -8.75 -3.85 -8.47
C ALA A 34 -7.91 -3.37 -9.66
N TYR A 35 -7.60 -2.08 -9.76
CA TYR A 35 -6.79 -1.55 -10.88
C TYR A 35 -5.41 -2.23 -11.00
N ALA A 36 -4.82 -2.65 -9.88
CA ALA A 36 -3.57 -3.42 -9.87
C ALA A 36 -3.76 -4.83 -10.45
N GLU A 37 -4.93 -5.44 -10.25
CA GLU A 37 -5.28 -6.73 -10.84
C GLU A 37 -5.49 -6.59 -12.34
N VAL A 38 -6.19 -5.54 -12.79
CA VAL A 38 -6.34 -5.22 -14.22
C VAL A 38 -4.97 -4.99 -14.86
N ALA A 39 -4.09 -4.21 -14.23
CA ALA A 39 -2.70 -4.02 -14.69
C ALA A 39 -1.93 -5.35 -14.81
N ALA A 40 -2.08 -6.24 -13.83
CA ALA A 40 -1.45 -7.56 -13.86
C ALA A 40 -2.03 -8.47 -14.95
N ARG A 41 -3.34 -8.39 -15.23
CA ARG A 41 -4.00 -9.13 -16.34
C ARG A 41 -3.50 -8.64 -17.70
N VAL A 42 -3.39 -7.31 -17.89
CA VAL A 42 -2.81 -6.70 -19.09
C VAL A 42 -1.35 -7.14 -19.27
N ALA A 43 -0.54 -7.06 -18.22
CA ALA A 43 0.86 -7.48 -18.28
C ALA A 43 1.00 -8.97 -18.65
N ARG A 44 0.17 -9.85 -18.06
CA ARG A 44 0.15 -11.28 -18.43
C ARG A 44 -0.23 -11.49 -19.90
N ALA A 45 -1.22 -10.76 -20.41
CA ALA A 45 -1.62 -10.84 -21.82
C ALA A 45 -0.50 -10.37 -22.76
N ARG A 46 0.23 -9.31 -22.40
CA ARG A 46 1.40 -8.82 -23.15
C ARG A 46 2.54 -9.84 -23.18
N VAL A 47 2.88 -10.45 -22.04
CA VAL A 47 3.90 -11.52 -21.97
C VAL A 47 3.50 -12.73 -22.81
N ALA A 48 2.21 -13.11 -22.79
CA ALA A 48 1.71 -14.21 -23.62
C ALA A 48 1.84 -13.92 -25.13
N ARG A 49 1.89 -12.65 -25.54
CA ARG A 49 2.17 -12.21 -26.93
C ARG A 49 3.67 -12.06 -27.23
N GLY A 50 4.56 -12.45 -26.31
CA GLY A 50 6.02 -12.42 -26.50
C GLY A 50 6.70 -11.11 -26.09
N ILE A 51 5.99 -10.19 -25.45
CA ILE A 51 6.59 -8.94 -24.94
C ILE A 51 7.42 -9.23 -23.68
N PRO A 52 8.68 -8.77 -23.59
CA PRO A 52 9.51 -8.96 -22.40
C PRO A 52 8.83 -8.45 -21.12
N GLU A 53 9.01 -9.16 -20.00
CA GLU A 53 8.26 -8.88 -18.75
C GLU A 53 8.45 -7.44 -18.24
N PHE A 54 9.62 -6.84 -18.48
CA PHE A 54 9.88 -5.46 -18.07
C PHE A 54 9.10 -4.42 -18.91
N GLU A 55 8.84 -4.70 -20.19
CA GLU A 55 8.04 -3.84 -21.10
C GLU A 55 6.54 -4.12 -21.00
N ALA A 56 6.18 -5.36 -20.61
CA ALA A 56 4.80 -5.77 -20.45
C ALA A 56 4.11 -5.11 -19.23
N ARG A 57 4.87 -4.59 -18.26
CA ARG A 57 4.34 -4.00 -17.04
C ARG A 57 3.70 -2.63 -17.30
N VAL A 58 2.43 -2.50 -16.92
CA VAL A 58 1.71 -1.21 -16.92
C VAL A 58 1.56 -0.71 -15.48
N ALA A 59 1.83 0.58 -15.27
CA ALA A 59 1.66 1.18 -13.95
C ALA A 59 0.19 1.26 -13.54
N ARG A 60 -0.11 1.00 -12.26
CA ARG A 60 -1.46 1.12 -11.70
C ARG A 60 -2.08 2.49 -11.95
N THR A 61 -1.28 3.55 -11.89
CA THR A 61 -1.71 4.93 -12.14
C THR A 61 -2.19 5.11 -13.57
N THR A 62 -1.51 4.53 -14.56
CA THR A 62 -1.93 4.57 -15.97
C THR A 62 -3.28 3.87 -16.17
N ILE A 63 -3.49 2.71 -15.52
CA ILE A 63 -4.79 2.04 -15.55
C ILE A 63 -5.85 2.89 -14.86
N TYR A 64 -5.59 3.39 -13.65
CA TYR A 64 -6.52 4.27 -12.93
C TYR A 64 -6.89 5.51 -13.75
N ASP A 65 -5.92 6.05 -14.49
CA ASP A 65 -6.10 7.23 -15.29
C ASP A 65 -7.14 7.02 -16.41
N LEU A 66 -7.18 5.83 -17.04
CA LEU A 66 -8.21 5.50 -18.04
C LEU A 66 -9.64 5.56 -17.51
N PHE A 67 -9.85 5.44 -16.19
CA PHE A 67 -11.19 5.49 -15.57
C PHE A 67 -11.60 6.89 -15.09
N ARG A 68 -10.81 7.94 -15.35
CA ARG A 68 -11.12 9.32 -14.92
C ARG A 68 -11.85 10.11 -16.00
N LEU A 69 -12.94 10.76 -15.61
CA LEU A 69 -13.70 11.73 -16.41
C LEU A 69 -12.91 13.05 -16.59
N GLY A 70 -13.33 13.86 -17.56
CA GLY A 70 -12.80 15.19 -17.85
C GLY A 70 -11.56 15.18 -18.77
N ARG A 71 -11.29 14.08 -19.46
CA ARG A 71 -10.12 13.97 -20.35
C ARG A 71 -10.46 14.35 -21.78
N ARG A 72 -9.61 15.19 -22.38
CA ARG A 72 -9.68 15.50 -23.82
C ARG A 72 -9.06 14.43 -24.72
N ARG A 73 -8.17 13.58 -24.19
CA ARG A 73 -7.45 12.52 -24.91
C ARG A 73 -7.33 11.28 -24.04
N ILE A 74 -7.41 10.09 -24.65
CA ILE A 74 -7.28 8.78 -24.01
C ILE A 74 -6.39 7.88 -24.87
N ASP A 75 -5.57 7.05 -24.23
CA ASP A 75 -4.76 6.03 -24.91
C ASP A 75 -5.69 4.87 -25.33
N THR A 76 -5.99 4.81 -26.62
CA THR A 76 -6.97 3.88 -27.20
C THR A 76 -6.45 2.46 -27.28
N ASP A 77 -5.13 2.26 -27.44
CA ASP A 77 -4.51 0.93 -27.44
C ASP A 77 -4.58 0.32 -26.05
N LEU A 78 -4.21 1.09 -25.02
CA LEU A 78 -4.31 0.63 -23.63
C LEU A 78 -5.76 0.44 -23.19
N LEU A 79 -6.69 1.27 -23.68
CA LEU A 79 -8.13 1.10 -23.43
C LEU A 79 -8.63 -0.28 -23.89
N LEU A 80 -8.28 -0.68 -25.12
CA LEU A 80 -8.69 -1.98 -25.67
C LEU A 80 -8.06 -3.15 -24.91
N GLU A 81 -6.80 -3.02 -24.48
CA GLU A 81 -6.15 -4.03 -23.64
C GLU A 81 -6.82 -4.17 -22.26
N VAL A 82 -7.27 -3.06 -21.67
CA VAL A 82 -8.02 -3.07 -20.41
C VAL A 82 -9.38 -3.75 -20.59
N VAL A 83 -10.10 -3.43 -21.66
CA VAL A 83 -11.39 -4.08 -21.99
C VAL A 83 -11.21 -5.60 -22.12
N GLN A 84 -10.16 -6.05 -22.83
CA GLN A 84 -9.84 -7.48 -22.91
C GLN A 84 -9.51 -8.08 -21.54
N ALA A 85 -8.74 -7.38 -20.71
CA ALA A 85 -8.38 -7.83 -19.37
C ALA A 85 -9.56 -7.91 -18.38
N LEU A 86 -10.65 -7.19 -18.66
CA LEU A 86 -11.92 -7.31 -17.93
C LEU A 86 -12.70 -8.59 -18.27
N GLY A 87 -12.28 -9.35 -19.29
CA GLY A 87 -12.92 -10.60 -19.70
C GLY A 87 -14.12 -10.40 -20.62
N VAL A 88 -14.12 -9.31 -21.38
CA VAL A 88 -15.17 -9.00 -22.37
C VAL A 88 -15.11 -10.00 -23.53
N ASP A 89 -16.28 -10.44 -23.99
CA ASP A 89 -16.44 -11.37 -25.11
C ASP A 89 -16.04 -10.76 -26.46
N ALA A 90 -15.86 -11.59 -27.49
CA ALA A 90 -15.46 -11.13 -28.83
C ALA A 90 -16.42 -10.05 -29.38
N ALA A 91 -17.73 -10.23 -29.19
CA ALA A 91 -18.74 -9.27 -29.61
C ALA A 91 -18.63 -7.92 -28.86
N GLY A 92 -18.28 -7.93 -27.58
CA GLY A 92 -18.01 -6.72 -26.81
C GLY A 92 -16.72 -6.01 -27.24
N ILE A 93 -15.65 -6.76 -27.53
CA ILE A 93 -14.40 -6.19 -28.04
C ILE A 93 -14.62 -5.46 -29.37
N GLU A 94 -15.41 -6.03 -30.29
CA GLU A 94 -15.78 -5.37 -31.55
C GLU A 94 -16.60 -4.08 -31.35
N ARG A 95 -17.44 -4.01 -30.31
CA ARG A 95 -18.17 -2.77 -29.97
C ARG A 95 -17.21 -1.70 -29.48
N TRP A 96 -16.24 -2.07 -28.64
CA TRP A 96 -15.20 -1.15 -28.17
C TRP A 96 -14.28 -0.66 -29.29
N GLN A 97 -13.91 -1.53 -30.24
CA GLN A 97 -13.16 -1.15 -31.44
C GLN A 97 -13.93 -0.13 -32.30
N ARG A 98 -15.23 -0.38 -32.55
CA ARG A 98 -16.09 0.59 -33.28
C ARG A 98 -16.21 1.93 -32.56
N ALA A 99 -16.25 1.94 -31.23
CA ALA A 99 -16.30 3.18 -30.45
C ALA A 99 -14.97 3.96 -30.53
N VAL A 100 -13.83 3.27 -30.49
CA VAL A 100 -12.50 3.87 -30.73
C VAL A 100 -12.39 4.45 -32.14
N GLU A 101 -12.88 3.74 -33.17
CA GLU A 101 -12.92 4.26 -34.53
C GLU A 101 -13.79 5.52 -34.66
N LYS A 102 -14.96 5.55 -34.01
CA LYS A 102 -15.81 6.74 -33.96
C LYS A 102 -15.11 7.92 -33.28
N LEU A 103 -14.38 7.67 -32.18
CA LEU A 103 -13.58 8.69 -31.50
C LEU A 103 -12.52 9.27 -32.44
N HIS A 104 -11.78 8.43 -33.17
CA HIS A 104 -10.78 8.88 -34.14
C HIS A 104 -11.38 9.67 -35.30
N ARG A 105 -12.64 9.41 -35.68
CA ARG A 105 -13.39 10.19 -36.69
C ARG A 105 -14.05 11.46 -36.14
N GLY A 106 -13.86 11.79 -34.85
CA GLY A 106 -14.42 12.99 -34.22
C GLY A 106 -15.88 12.86 -33.78
N GLY A 107 -16.41 11.64 -33.63
CA GLY A 107 -17.76 11.39 -33.13
C GLY A 107 -17.95 11.80 -31.67
N SER A 108 -19.15 12.28 -31.33
CA SER A 108 -19.51 12.74 -29.98
C SER A 108 -20.24 11.70 -29.12
N ASP A 109 -20.93 10.73 -29.74
CA ASP A 109 -21.59 9.62 -29.03
C ASP A 109 -20.70 8.36 -29.08
N LEU A 110 -20.03 8.11 -27.96
CA LEU A 110 -19.05 7.04 -27.78
C LEU A 110 -19.44 6.05 -26.68
N SER A 111 -20.73 6.00 -26.34
CA SER A 111 -21.25 5.05 -25.36
C SER A 111 -21.18 3.60 -25.87
N VAL A 112 -20.80 2.67 -25.00
CA VAL A 112 -20.71 1.23 -25.29
C VAL A 112 -21.59 0.45 -24.31
N PRO A 113 -22.87 0.20 -24.65
CA PRO A 113 -23.80 -0.47 -23.74
C PRO A 113 -23.37 -1.90 -23.40
N LEU A 114 -23.62 -2.29 -22.14
CA LEU A 114 -23.66 -3.68 -21.70
C LEU A 114 -24.91 -4.33 -22.31
N VAL A 115 -24.76 -5.11 -23.38
CA VAL A 115 -25.85 -5.90 -23.95
C VAL A 115 -25.65 -7.34 -23.46
N GLU A 116 -26.60 -7.86 -22.70
CA GLU A 116 -26.66 -9.30 -22.40
C GLU A 116 -26.78 -10.08 -23.71
N PRO A 117 -26.06 -11.20 -23.88
CA PRO A 117 -26.13 -11.96 -25.11
C PRO A 117 -27.57 -12.47 -25.31
N ARG A 118 -28.26 -11.93 -26.30
CA ARG A 118 -29.55 -12.44 -26.76
C ARG A 118 -29.30 -13.83 -27.37
N PRO A 119 -30.12 -14.85 -27.05
CA PRO A 119 -29.97 -16.16 -27.68
C PRO A 119 -30.45 -16.05 -29.12
N GLU A 120 -29.51 -16.01 -30.07
CA GLU A 120 -29.86 -16.17 -31.48
C GLU A 120 -29.95 -17.65 -31.80
N SER A 121 -31.14 -18.02 -32.28
CA SER A 121 -31.54 -19.33 -32.75
C SER A 121 -30.60 -19.85 -33.83
N SER A 122 -30.00 -21.02 -33.58
CA SER A 122 -29.49 -21.89 -34.62
C SER A 122 -29.68 -23.34 -34.20
N GLY A 123 -30.75 -23.93 -34.74
CA GLY A 123 -30.81 -25.33 -35.16
C GLY A 123 -30.78 -26.40 -34.07
N GLU A 124 -31.97 -26.84 -33.67
CA GLU A 124 -32.39 -28.24 -33.64
C GLU A 124 -31.28 -29.29 -33.92
N ALA A 125 -30.57 -29.73 -32.88
CA ALA A 125 -29.83 -31.02 -32.89
C ALA A 125 -29.35 -31.46 -31.49
N ALA A 126 -29.12 -30.53 -30.55
CA ALA A 126 -28.51 -30.87 -29.24
C ALA A 126 -29.51 -31.25 -28.13
N GLY A 127 -30.82 -31.25 -28.40
CA GLY A 127 -31.86 -31.54 -27.40
C GLY A 127 -32.06 -33.02 -27.06
N GLN A 128 -31.39 -33.93 -27.78
CA GLN A 128 -31.53 -35.38 -27.58
C GLN A 128 -30.36 -35.99 -26.79
N LEU A 129 -29.19 -35.35 -26.75
CA LEU A 129 -27.98 -35.92 -26.12
C LEU A 129 -27.79 -35.52 -24.65
N THR A 130 -28.42 -34.44 -24.20
CA THR A 130 -28.24 -33.92 -22.82
C THR A 130 -29.21 -34.52 -21.81
N ARG A 131 -30.24 -35.28 -22.25
CA ARG A 131 -31.14 -35.98 -21.34
C ARG A 131 -30.53 -37.27 -20.77
N ASP A 132 -29.62 -37.91 -21.50
CA ASP A 132 -28.98 -39.16 -21.06
C ASP A 132 -27.74 -38.93 -20.18
N ALA A 133 -27.15 -37.72 -20.18
CA ALA A 133 -25.97 -37.40 -19.37
C ALA A 133 -26.31 -36.82 -17.98
N ALA A 134 -27.54 -36.35 -17.77
CA ALA A 134 -27.98 -35.72 -16.52
C ALA A 134 -28.27 -36.73 -15.38
N GLU A 135 -28.30 -38.03 -15.67
CA GLU A 135 -28.47 -39.09 -14.65
C GLU A 135 -27.16 -39.61 -14.04
N ALA A 136 -25.97 -39.13 -14.46
CA ALA A 136 -24.70 -39.76 -14.11
C ALA A 136 -23.69 -38.92 -13.27
N SER A 137 -24.04 -37.73 -12.75
CA SER A 137 -23.09 -36.99 -11.88
C SER A 137 -23.76 -36.29 -10.69
N GLY A 138 -24.08 -37.08 -9.68
CA GLY A 138 -24.40 -36.63 -8.32
C GLY A 138 -23.16 -36.55 -7.42
N GLY A 139 -22.21 -35.66 -7.73
CA GLY A 139 -21.04 -35.42 -6.87
C GLY A 139 -21.03 -33.99 -6.33
N GLU A 140 -21.10 -33.83 -5.00
CA GLU A 140 -21.01 -32.53 -4.33
C GLU A 140 -19.70 -31.78 -4.65
N PRO A 141 -19.70 -30.42 -4.64
CA PRO A 141 -18.51 -29.63 -4.87
C PRO A 141 -17.54 -29.71 -3.68
N VAL A 142 -16.33 -30.19 -3.94
CA VAL A 142 -15.21 -30.17 -2.97
C VAL A 142 -14.74 -28.73 -2.76
N PRO A 143 -14.67 -28.20 -1.52
CA PRO A 143 -14.22 -26.84 -1.28
C PRO A 143 -12.69 -26.72 -1.43
N GLY A 144 -12.24 -25.68 -2.14
CA GLY A 144 -10.82 -25.33 -2.25
C GLY A 144 -10.20 -24.93 -0.91
N PRO A 145 -8.86 -24.94 -0.78
CA PRO A 145 -8.18 -24.80 0.50
C PRO A 145 -8.50 -23.46 1.17
N ALA A 146 -8.99 -23.54 2.41
CA ALA A 146 -9.32 -22.40 3.24
C ALA A 146 -8.10 -21.48 3.43
N GLY A 147 -8.24 -20.22 2.99
CA GLY A 147 -7.28 -19.17 3.32
C GLY A 147 -7.19 -18.96 4.85
N PRO A 148 -6.08 -18.41 5.36
CA PRO A 148 -5.84 -18.33 6.80
C PRO A 148 -6.97 -17.58 7.54
N THR A 149 -7.56 -18.26 8.52
CA THR A 149 -8.77 -17.91 9.30
C THR A 149 -8.52 -16.92 10.45
N GLY A 150 -7.42 -16.16 10.40
CA GLY A 150 -7.13 -15.13 11.41
C GLY A 150 -7.89 -13.82 11.17
N PRO A 151 -8.10 -12.99 12.22
CA PRO A 151 -8.63 -11.64 12.05
C PRO A 151 -7.76 -10.88 11.04
N ARG A 152 -8.41 -10.40 9.97
CA ARG A 152 -7.75 -9.62 8.92
C ARG A 152 -7.39 -8.27 9.49
N LEU A 153 -6.09 -7.99 9.55
CA LEU A 153 -5.59 -6.69 9.95
C LEU A 153 -5.86 -5.71 8.81
N PHE A 154 -6.79 -4.79 9.02
CA PHE A 154 -7.06 -3.72 8.08
C PHE A 154 -5.99 -2.64 8.23
N LEU A 155 -4.84 -2.88 7.60
CA LEU A 155 -3.84 -1.85 7.38
C LEU A 155 -4.37 -0.95 6.25
N PRO A 156 -4.46 0.38 6.44
CA PRO A 156 -4.84 1.26 5.37
C PRO A 156 -3.83 1.10 4.24
N GLY A 157 -4.24 0.38 3.20
CA GLY A 157 -3.69 0.62 1.88
C GLY A 157 -3.90 2.09 1.54
N SER A 158 -3.11 2.61 0.61
CA SER A 158 -3.14 3.98 0.04
C SER A 158 -4.52 4.61 -0.27
N GLN A 159 -5.64 3.95 -0.01
CA GLN A 159 -7.01 4.32 -0.31
C GLN A 159 -7.75 5.03 0.84
N LEU A 160 -7.26 5.00 2.09
CA LEU A 160 -7.92 5.66 3.23
C LEU A 160 -7.32 7.01 3.64
N LEU A 161 -6.20 7.41 3.04
CA LEU A 161 -5.48 8.65 3.40
C LEU A 161 -5.29 9.60 2.21
N SER A 162 -6.13 9.48 1.19
CA SER A 162 -6.33 10.53 0.19
C SER A 162 -7.58 11.33 0.62
N PRO A 163 -7.48 12.43 1.40
CA PRO A 163 -6.46 13.47 1.30
C PRO A 163 -5.95 13.97 2.68
N ILE A 164 -4.74 13.58 3.09
CA ILE A 164 -3.94 14.44 3.97
C ILE A 164 -3.14 15.36 3.06
N VAL A 165 -3.74 16.47 2.62
CA VAL A 165 -3.08 17.47 1.77
C VAL A 165 -1.98 18.15 2.60
N GLY A 166 -0.72 17.78 2.37
CA GLY A 166 0.51 18.46 2.80
C GLY A 166 0.63 18.81 4.29
N MET A 167 -0.13 19.82 4.73
CA MET A 167 -0.13 20.39 6.09
C MET A 167 -0.33 19.33 7.18
N SER A 168 -1.27 18.40 7.02
CA SER A 168 -1.51 17.38 8.04
C SER A 168 -0.51 16.21 7.96
N ALA A 169 0.20 16.03 6.85
CA ALA A 169 1.27 15.02 6.73
C ALA A 169 2.53 15.53 7.43
N VAL A 170 2.91 16.78 7.16
CA VAL A 170 4.02 17.46 7.86
C VAL A 170 3.72 17.54 9.36
N ALA A 171 2.51 17.94 9.76
CA ALA A 171 2.13 17.98 11.19
C ALA A 171 2.23 16.59 11.85
N LEU A 172 1.80 15.53 11.17
CA LEU A 172 1.95 14.16 11.68
C LEU A 172 3.43 13.74 11.76
N MET A 173 4.26 14.12 10.79
CA MET A 173 5.70 13.84 10.84
C MET A 173 6.39 14.57 11.99
N VAL A 174 6.05 15.84 12.23
CA VAL A 174 6.55 16.61 13.38
C VAL A 174 6.09 15.96 14.69
N LEU A 175 4.83 15.53 14.78
CA LEU A 175 4.34 14.80 15.94
C LEU A 175 5.10 13.47 16.14
N CYS A 176 5.35 12.73 15.08
CA CYS A 176 6.14 11.50 15.12
C CYS A 176 7.58 11.76 15.61
N LEU A 177 8.20 12.86 15.15
CA LEU A 177 9.52 13.28 15.62
C LEU A 177 9.49 13.59 17.13
N VAL A 178 8.49 14.33 17.61
CA VAL A 178 8.32 14.63 19.05
C VAL A 178 8.12 13.36 19.88
N ILE A 179 7.35 12.40 19.38
CA ILE A 179 7.17 11.08 20.02
C ILE A 179 8.52 10.37 20.16
N ASN A 180 9.32 10.34 19.10
CA ASN A 180 10.66 9.74 19.15
C ASN A 180 11.57 10.46 20.15
N GLN A 181 11.54 11.79 20.21
CA GLN A 181 12.31 12.54 21.21
C GLN A 181 11.86 12.25 22.65
N THR A 182 10.55 12.04 22.85
CA THR A 182 10.02 11.65 24.16
C THR A 182 10.49 10.25 24.54
N GLY A 183 10.55 9.32 23.58
CA GLY A 183 11.16 7.99 23.76
C GLY A 183 12.63 8.10 24.16
N ASN A 184 13.43 8.86 23.41
CA ASN A 184 14.85 9.12 23.70
C ASN A 184 15.08 9.78 25.07
N LEU A 185 14.18 10.66 25.51
CA LEU A 185 14.26 11.26 26.83
C LEU A 185 13.95 10.22 27.91
N LEU A 186 12.95 9.37 27.68
CA LEU A 186 12.55 8.35 28.65
C LEU A 186 13.64 7.31 28.88
N THR A 187 14.40 6.93 27.85
CA THR A 187 15.56 6.03 27.97
C THR A 187 16.74 6.64 28.72
N GLN A 188 16.82 7.96 28.80
CA GLN A 188 17.82 8.66 29.62
C GLN A 188 17.40 8.73 31.09
N LEU A 189 16.08 8.78 31.36
CA LEU A 189 15.54 8.93 32.72
C LEU A 189 15.36 7.60 33.45
N LEU A 190 15.16 6.51 32.70
CA LEU A 190 14.89 5.18 33.25
C LEU A 190 15.86 4.16 32.65
N PRO A 191 16.33 3.16 33.42
CA PRO A 191 17.25 2.13 32.95
C PRO A 191 16.54 1.10 32.06
N PHE A 192 15.87 1.57 31.00
CA PHE A 192 15.22 0.72 30.03
C PHE A 192 16.25 0.03 29.14
N VAL A 193 16.03 -1.26 28.90
CA VAL A 193 16.77 -2.03 27.89
C VAL A 193 16.32 -1.67 26.47
N LEU A 194 15.20 -0.96 26.33
CA LEU A 194 14.58 -0.59 25.05
C LEU A 194 15.02 0.80 24.59
N TYR A 195 14.97 1.03 23.28
CA TYR A 195 15.39 2.29 22.64
C TYR A 195 14.25 3.31 22.49
N LEU A 196 13.02 2.86 22.21
CA LEU A 196 11.78 3.66 22.09
C LEU A 196 11.82 4.81 21.07
N ASP A 197 12.90 4.92 20.30
CA ASP A 197 13.24 6.02 19.39
C ASP A 197 12.58 5.88 18.00
N MET A 198 11.92 4.75 17.75
CA MET A 198 11.34 4.41 16.44
C MET A 198 9.81 4.32 16.43
N ILE A 199 9.12 4.69 17.51
CA ILE A 199 7.64 4.62 17.57
C ILE A 199 7.00 5.53 16.52
N GLY A 200 7.39 6.81 16.49
CA GLY A 200 6.97 7.77 15.48
C GLY A 200 7.44 7.40 14.08
N THR A 201 8.63 6.82 13.96
CA THR A 201 9.16 6.31 12.69
C THR A 201 8.26 5.21 12.11
N ALA A 202 7.82 4.26 12.95
CA ALA A 202 6.88 3.22 12.57
C ALA A 202 5.50 3.79 12.18
N ILE A 203 4.96 4.72 12.98
CA ILE A 203 3.68 5.40 12.71
C ILE A 203 3.73 6.09 11.34
N ALA A 204 4.75 6.90 11.08
CA ALA A 204 4.93 7.61 9.80
C ALA A 204 5.13 6.64 8.62
N ALA A 205 5.92 5.57 8.81
CA ALA A 205 6.14 4.56 7.78
C ALA A 205 4.85 3.83 7.38
N VAL A 206 4.05 3.43 8.38
CA VAL A 206 2.79 2.72 8.17
C VAL A 206 1.75 3.65 7.52
N LEU A 207 1.52 4.81 8.11
CA LEU A 207 0.47 5.74 7.67
C LEU A 207 0.82 6.50 6.38
N LEU A 208 1.97 7.17 6.36
CA LEU A 208 2.32 8.12 5.30
C LEU A 208 3.17 7.49 4.19
N GLY A 209 3.96 6.46 4.50
CA GLY A 209 4.79 5.78 3.51
C GLY A 209 6.22 5.57 3.96
N PRO A 210 6.93 4.65 3.27
CA PRO A 210 8.31 4.29 3.60
C PRO A 210 9.23 5.51 3.63
N TRP A 211 9.10 6.42 2.66
CA TRP A 211 9.96 7.61 2.56
C TRP A 211 9.64 8.69 3.60
N HIS A 212 8.37 8.87 4.00
CA HIS A 212 8.01 9.76 5.09
C HIS A 212 8.53 9.22 6.43
N GLY A 213 8.37 7.92 6.68
CA GLY A 213 8.97 7.26 7.83
C GLY A 213 10.50 7.36 7.83
N ALA A 214 11.14 7.15 6.68
CA ALA A 214 12.60 7.28 6.56
C ALA A 214 13.06 8.71 6.88
N LEU A 215 12.34 9.73 6.43
CA LEU A 215 12.64 11.12 6.75
C LEU A 215 12.48 11.41 8.25
N VAL A 216 11.44 10.87 8.91
CA VAL A 216 11.28 10.98 10.37
C VAL A 216 12.43 10.28 11.11
N GLY A 217 12.78 9.04 10.73
CA GLY A 217 13.87 8.29 11.36
C GLY A 217 15.23 8.95 11.14
N LEU A 218 15.48 9.48 9.94
CA LEU A 218 16.66 10.27 9.62
C LEU A 218 16.72 11.50 10.53
N ALA A 219 15.67 12.32 10.54
CA ALA A 219 15.62 13.53 11.38
C ALA A 219 15.82 13.20 12.86
N THR A 220 15.21 12.12 13.35
CA THR A 220 15.35 11.65 14.74
C THR A 220 16.81 11.46 15.13
N SER A 221 17.60 10.84 14.25
CA SER A 221 19.02 10.53 14.49
C SER A 221 19.90 11.79 14.50
N PHE A 222 19.50 12.85 13.79
CA PHE A 222 20.21 14.12 13.82
C PHE A 222 19.79 15.03 14.98
N THR A 223 18.53 14.99 15.39
CA THR A 223 18.03 15.82 16.50
C THR A 223 18.62 15.47 17.86
N VAL A 224 19.14 14.25 18.01
CA VAL A 224 19.75 13.74 19.25
C VAL A 224 21.27 14.01 19.34
N ILE A 225 21.89 14.51 18.27
CA ILE A 225 23.33 14.85 18.24
C ILE A 225 23.73 15.82 19.36
N PRO A 226 22.99 16.91 19.67
CA PRO A 226 23.37 17.83 20.74
C PRO A 226 23.39 17.18 22.13
N GLN A 227 22.73 16.04 22.30
CA GLN A 227 22.56 15.35 23.58
C GLN A 227 23.57 14.20 23.76
N THR A 228 23.88 13.48 22.68
CA THR A 228 24.61 12.21 22.70
C THR A 228 25.89 12.21 21.87
N GLY A 229 26.15 13.30 21.13
CA GLY A 229 27.32 13.44 20.25
C GLY A 229 27.04 13.10 18.80
N HIS A 230 28.04 13.35 17.95
CA HIS A 230 27.95 13.17 16.50
C HIS A 230 27.76 11.70 16.09
N GLU A 231 28.18 10.77 16.94
CA GLU A 231 28.07 9.33 16.68
C GLU A 231 26.63 8.85 16.56
N ALA A 232 25.68 9.60 17.13
CA ALA A 232 24.26 9.30 16.98
C ALA A 232 23.77 9.36 15.53
N ALA A 233 24.44 10.15 14.67
CA ALA A 233 24.10 10.25 13.26
C ALA A 233 24.24 8.91 12.53
N TYR A 234 25.16 8.03 12.95
CA TYR A 234 25.33 6.71 12.30
C TYR A 234 24.12 5.80 12.50
N PHE A 235 23.33 5.99 13.56
CA PHE A 235 22.08 5.25 13.75
C PHE A 235 20.96 5.67 12.77
N ALA A 236 21.16 6.72 11.97
CA ALA A 236 20.27 7.05 10.87
C ALA A 236 20.04 5.87 9.91
N VAL A 237 21.09 5.07 9.64
CA VAL A 237 20.96 3.89 8.77
C VAL A 237 19.99 2.85 9.34
N VAL A 238 20.03 2.65 10.66
CA VAL A 238 19.14 1.74 11.40
C VAL A 238 17.71 2.27 11.34
N ASN A 239 17.56 3.57 11.58
CA ASN A 239 16.28 4.25 11.60
C ASN A 239 15.58 4.21 10.22
N VAL A 240 16.31 4.55 9.16
CA VAL A 240 15.85 4.51 7.78
C VAL A 240 15.50 3.08 7.36
N ALA A 241 16.37 2.11 7.62
CA ALA A 241 16.11 0.71 7.26
C ALA A 241 14.82 0.19 7.89
N GLY A 242 14.59 0.47 9.18
CA GLY A 242 13.37 0.07 9.86
C GLY A 242 12.12 0.71 9.26
N ALA A 243 12.18 2.01 8.95
CA ALA A 243 11.08 2.72 8.29
C ALA A 243 10.73 2.14 6.91
N LEU A 244 11.75 1.84 6.10
CA LEU A 244 11.55 1.25 4.77
C LEU A 244 10.92 -0.15 4.88
N LEU A 245 11.40 -0.99 5.80
CA LEU A 245 10.87 -2.33 6.04
C LEU A 245 9.42 -2.30 6.51
N TRP A 246 9.07 -1.47 7.50
CA TRP A 246 7.68 -1.30 7.91
C TRP A 246 6.82 -0.79 6.76
N GLY A 247 7.25 0.30 6.12
CA GLY A 247 6.49 1.01 5.10
C GLY A 247 6.23 0.17 3.84
N TYR A 248 7.24 -0.52 3.31
CA TYR A 248 7.08 -1.45 2.19
C TYR A 248 6.41 -2.75 2.62
N GLY A 249 6.70 -3.25 3.83
CA GLY A 249 6.11 -4.48 4.38
C GLY A 249 4.59 -4.41 4.43
N VAL A 250 4.01 -3.34 4.98
CA VAL A 250 2.55 -3.14 5.01
C VAL A 250 1.96 -2.90 3.62
N ARG A 251 2.73 -2.32 2.68
CA ARG A 251 2.31 -2.04 1.30
C ARG A 251 2.47 -3.22 0.35
N SER A 252 3.22 -4.25 0.75
CA SER A 252 3.45 -5.46 -0.06
C SER A 252 2.18 -6.25 -0.37
N GLY A 253 1.10 -5.99 0.37
CA GLY A 253 -0.15 -6.76 0.29
C GLY A 253 -0.04 -8.17 0.87
N ARG A 254 1.13 -8.60 1.37
CA ARG A 254 1.33 -9.92 2.01
C ARG A 254 0.99 -9.88 3.51
N VAL A 255 1.21 -8.75 4.16
CA VAL A 255 0.94 -8.52 5.58
C VAL A 255 -0.53 -8.15 5.77
N ARG A 256 -1.37 -9.17 6.01
CA ARG A 256 -2.84 -9.02 6.15
C ARG A 256 -3.39 -9.50 7.49
N THR A 257 -2.54 -9.98 8.37
CA THR A 257 -2.92 -10.52 9.69
C THR A 257 -1.99 -9.97 10.74
N ILE A 258 -2.45 -9.92 11.99
CA ILE A 258 -1.64 -9.48 13.14
C ILE A 258 -0.36 -10.33 13.23
N ALA A 259 -0.46 -11.65 13.08
CA ALA A 259 0.72 -12.55 13.10
C ALA A 259 1.76 -12.19 12.03
N ARG A 260 1.33 -11.90 10.80
CA ARG A 260 2.26 -11.47 9.73
C ARG A 260 2.86 -10.10 9.99
N TYR A 261 2.11 -9.21 10.65
CA TYR A 261 2.61 -7.91 11.05
C TYR A 261 3.63 -8.02 12.19
N LEU A 262 3.40 -8.89 13.16
CA LEU A 262 4.37 -9.21 14.21
C LEU A 262 5.63 -9.83 13.62
N LEU A 263 5.50 -10.75 12.66
CA LEU A 263 6.66 -11.30 11.93
C LEU A 263 7.43 -10.20 11.18
N LEU A 264 6.72 -9.24 10.57
CA LEU A 264 7.36 -8.06 9.98
C LEU A 264 8.13 -7.25 11.03
N CYS A 265 7.56 -7.02 12.21
CA CYS A 265 8.24 -6.31 13.30
C CYS A 265 9.48 -7.08 13.79
N CYS A 266 9.42 -8.41 13.87
CA CYS A 266 10.59 -9.24 14.17
C CYS A 266 11.68 -9.11 13.11
N LEU A 267 11.31 -9.12 11.82
CA LEU A 267 12.24 -8.91 10.72
C LEU A 267 12.89 -7.52 10.80
N VAL A 268 12.10 -6.47 11.08
CA VAL A 268 12.60 -5.11 11.31
C VAL A 268 13.59 -5.11 12.48
N GLY A 269 13.23 -5.71 13.62
CA GLY A 269 14.11 -5.83 14.78
C GLY A 269 15.42 -6.53 14.48
N PHE A 270 15.39 -7.63 13.72
CA PHE A 270 16.58 -8.35 13.30
C PHE A 270 17.49 -7.51 12.39
N VAL A 271 16.93 -6.88 11.35
CA VAL A 271 17.72 -6.03 10.44
C VAL A 271 18.30 -4.83 11.18
N CYS A 272 17.50 -4.18 12.03
CA CYS A 272 17.99 -3.09 12.86
C CYS A 272 19.11 -3.56 13.80
N THR A 273 19.03 -4.77 14.36
CA THR A 273 20.09 -5.35 15.20
C THR A 273 21.38 -5.53 14.44
N VAL A 274 21.33 -6.10 13.22
CA VAL A 274 22.53 -6.31 12.40
C VAL A 274 23.19 -4.98 12.09
N LEU A 275 22.42 -3.99 11.64
CA LEU A 275 22.93 -2.66 11.32
C LEU A 275 23.47 -1.93 12.56
N ALA A 276 22.73 -1.96 13.68
CA ALA A 276 23.14 -1.35 14.93
C ALA A 276 24.43 -2.00 15.46
N THR A 277 24.55 -3.33 15.40
CA THR A 277 25.76 -4.04 15.83
C THR A 277 26.98 -3.61 15.02
N ILE A 278 26.84 -3.49 13.69
CA ILE A 278 27.92 -3.01 12.83
C ILE A 278 28.34 -1.59 13.22
N VAL A 279 27.37 -0.68 13.38
CA VAL A 279 27.62 0.70 13.82
C VAL A 279 28.33 0.71 15.18
N ILE A 280 27.80 -0.01 16.17
CA ILE A 280 28.35 -0.06 17.53
C ILE A 280 29.80 -0.57 17.53
N LEU A 281 30.10 -1.63 16.79
CA LEU A 281 31.45 -2.22 16.79
C LEU A 281 32.49 -1.36 16.07
N ILE A 282 32.08 -0.55 15.08
CA ILE A 282 33.00 0.30 14.31
C ILE A 282 33.18 1.67 14.96
N VAL A 283 32.08 2.25 15.46
CA VAL A 283 32.03 3.66 15.88
C VAL A 283 32.25 3.83 17.37
N PHE A 284 31.81 2.86 18.19
CA PHE A 284 31.83 2.99 19.64
C PHE A 284 32.90 2.10 20.27
N GLU A 285 33.87 2.74 20.92
CA GLU A 285 34.94 2.02 21.62
C GLU A 285 34.38 1.07 22.67
N GLY A 286 34.85 -0.19 22.65
CA GLY A 286 34.39 -1.24 23.56
C GLY A 286 32.94 -1.69 23.33
N GLY A 287 32.28 -1.26 22.25
CA GLY A 287 30.91 -1.63 21.90
C GLY A 287 29.85 -1.04 22.83
N ARG A 288 30.13 0.13 23.42
CA ARG A 288 29.26 0.82 24.38
C ARG A 288 28.65 2.05 23.73
N SER A 289 27.36 1.97 23.45
CA SER A 289 26.61 2.98 22.69
C SER A 289 26.05 4.12 23.56
N GLY A 290 26.22 4.05 24.88
CA GLY A 290 25.64 4.99 25.84
C GLY A 290 24.21 4.65 26.24
N HIS A 291 23.68 3.50 25.84
CA HIS A 291 22.30 3.08 26.12
C HIS A 291 22.21 2.09 27.28
N GLY A 292 21.03 1.96 27.89
CA GLY A 292 20.80 1.04 29.02
C GLY A 292 21.15 -0.42 28.74
N SER A 293 21.15 -0.83 27.46
CA SER A 293 21.63 -2.13 26.99
C SER A 293 23.12 -2.38 27.24
N ASP A 294 23.96 -1.35 27.36
CA ASP A 294 25.41 -1.49 27.55
C ASP A 294 25.74 -2.26 28.84
N ASN A 295 24.89 -2.17 29.86
CA ASN A 295 25.05 -2.94 31.11
C ASN A 295 24.98 -4.45 30.87
N LEU A 296 24.13 -4.89 29.94
CA LEU A 296 24.05 -6.29 29.53
C LEU A 296 25.27 -6.71 28.69
N VAL A 297 25.81 -5.80 27.87
CA VAL A 297 27.06 -6.05 27.14
C VAL A 297 28.21 -6.29 28.11
N VAL A 298 28.33 -5.45 29.16
CA VAL A 298 29.34 -5.63 30.23
C VAL A 298 29.10 -6.93 30.99
N ALA A 299 27.87 -7.24 31.40
CA ALA A 299 27.58 -8.48 32.12
C ALA A 299 27.91 -9.74 31.29
N LEU A 300 27.72 -9.71 29.96
CA LEU A 300 28.09 -10.80 29.07
C LEU A 300 29.60 -10.88 28.84
N ARG A 301 30.29 -9.73 28.78
CA ARG A 301 31.76 -9.62 28.73
C ARG A 301 32.40 -10.27 29.95
N ASP A 302 31.91 -9.93 31.14
CA ASP A 302 32.45 -10.43 32.42
C ASP A 302 32.29 -11.95 32.56
N ARG A 303 31.29 -12.53 31.87
CA ARG A 303 31.08 -13.98 31.76
C ARG A 303 31.89 -14.65 30.64
N GLY A 304 32.81 -13.92 29.99
CA GLY A 304 33.72 -14.44 28.97
C GLY A 304 33.21 -14.40 27.53
N SER A 305 32.09 -13.73 27.24
CA SER A 305 31.58 -13.65 25.86
C SER A 305 32.45 -12.75 24.97
N SER A 306 32.59 -13.07 23.68
CA SER A 306 33.28 -12.20 22.70
C SER A 306 32.49 -10.92 22.40
N LEU A 307 33.17 -9.84 21.94
CA LEU A 307 32.57 -8.49 21.80
C LEU A 307 31.38 -8.50 20.88
N VAL A 308 31.58 -9.14 19.74
CA VAL A 308 30.54 -9.34 18.74
C VAL A 308 29.32 -10.06 19.34
N VAL A 309 29.53 -11.16 20.09
CA VAL A 309 28.42 -11.94 20.66
C VAL A 309 27.67 -11.13 21.72
N ALA A 310 28.38 -10.43 22.60
CA ALA A 310 27.75 -9.63 23.66
C ALA A 310 26.92 -8.47 23.09
N VAL A 311 27.49 -7.71 22.15
CA VAL A 311 26.81 -6.59 21.49
C VAL A 311 25.63 -7.09 20.67
N PHE A 312 25.82 -8.12 19.84
CA PHE A 312 24.76 -8.65 18.98
C PHE A 312 23.59 -9.21 19.79
N SER A 313 23.86 -10.05 20.79
CA SER A 313 22.80 -10.73 21.55
C SER A 313 21.97 -9.76 22.37
N THR A 314 22.63 -8.77 22.97
CA THR A 314 21.97 -7.71 23.72
C THR A 314 21.12 -6.84 22.82
N ASN A 315 21.67 -6.41 21.68
CA ASN A 315 20.93 -5.59 20.71
C ASN A 315 19.77 -6.36 20.08
N LEU A 316 19.91 -7.68 19.86
CA LEU A 316 18.86 -8.52 19.32
C LEU A 316 17.66 -8.55 20.27
N LEU A 317 17.92 -8.79 21.56
CA LEU A 317 16.89 -8.81 22.58
C LEU A 317 16.18 -7.46 22.68
N ALA A 318 16.94 -6.38 22.83
CA ALA A 318 16.43 -5.02 22.92
C ALA A 318 15.60 -4.64 21.68
N SER A 319 16.16 -4.85 20.49
CA SER A 319 15.53 -4.46 19.22
C SER A 319 14.28 -5.26 18.90
N LEU A 320 14.23 -6.57 19.19
CA LEU A 320 13.04 -7.37 18.90
C LEU A 320 11.84 -6.88 19.73
N VAL A 321 12.04 -6.71 21.04
CA VAL A 321 10.97 -6.22 21.93
C VAL A 321 10.56 -4.81 21.52
N ASP A 322 11.53 -3.93 21.28
CA ASP A 322 11.31 -2.54 20.90
C ASP A 322 10.54 -2.40 19.57
N LYS A 323 10.87 -3.21 18.56
CA LYS A 323 10.26 -3.11 17.23
C LYS A 323 8.87 -3.74 17.20
N ILE A 324 8.62 -4.77 18.03
CA ILE A 324 7.26 -5.28 18.25
C ILE A 324 6.40 -4.21 18.92
N LEU A 325 6.88 -3.58 20.00
CA LEU A 325 6.13 -2.53 20.70
C LEU A 325 5.87 -1.31 19.80
N SER A 326 6.89 -0.80 19.12
CA SER A 326 6.77 0.32 18.19
C SER A 326 5.79 0.03 17.06
N GLY A 327 5.83 -1.18 16.49
CA GLY A 327 4.87 -1.61 15.47
C GLY A 327 3.44 -1.71 16.02
N LEU A 328 3.24 -2.29 17.20
CA LEU A 328 1.92 -2.37 17.82
C LEU A 328 1.33 -0.98 18.10
N LEU A 329 2.14 -0.05 18.62
CA LEU A 329 1.72 1.34 18.82
C LEU A 329 1.37 2.03 17.50
N ALA A 330 2.07 1.71 16.40
CA ALA A 330 1.71 2.18 15.07
C ALA A 330 0.33 1.66 14.61
N LEU A 331 -0.02 0.40 14.91
CA LEU A 331 -1.36 -0.12 14.63
C LEU A 331 -2.45 0.57 15.45
N VAL A 332 -2.20 0.85 16.72
CA VAL A 332 -3.13 1.61 17.57
C VAL A 332 -3.35 3.02 17.01
N ALA A 333 -2.27 3.69 16.58
CA ALA A 333 -2.37 5.01 15.96
C ALA A 333 -3.22 5.00 14.69
N VAL A 334 -3.07 3.97 13.85
CA VAL A 334 -3.90 3.74 12.66
C VAL A 334 -5.37 3.64 13.03
N ASP A 335 -5.71 2.80 14.00
CA ASP A 335 -7.10 2.54 14.40
C ASP A 335 -7.78 3.79 14.99
N VAL A 336 -7.05 4.54 15.84
CA VAL A 336 -7.54 5.80 16.42
C VAL A 336 -7.81 6.84 15.33
N LEU A 337 -6.92 6.99 14.36
CA LEU A 337 -7.09 7.94 13.26
C LEU A 337 -8.25 7.55 12.33
N ALA A 338 -8.36 6.27 11.98
CA ALA A 338 -9.45 5.76 11.15
C ALA A 338 -10.82 5.99 11.83
N THR A 339 -10.92 5.70 13.13
CA THR A 339 -12.14 5.91 13.92
C THR A 339 -12.52 7.39 13.98
N ARG A 340 -11.54 8.29 14.17
CA ARG A 340 -11.77 9.75 14.18
C ARG A 340 -12.25 10.27 12.83
N GLN A 341 -11.69 9.78 11.73
CA GLN A 341 -12.11 10.19 10.39
C GLN A 341 -13.54 9.74 10.09
N ARG A 342 -13.90 8.50 10.42
CA ARG A 342 -15.26 8.01 10.24
C ARG A 342 -16.29 8.88 10.97
N LYS A 343 -16.03 9.20 12.25
CA LYS A 343 -16.89 10.10 13.04
C LYS A 343 -17.04 11.50 12.41
N ARG A 344 -15.98 12.05 11.82
CA ARG A 344 -16.06 13.37 11.15
C ARG A 344 -16.94 13.33 9.90
N LEU A 345 -16.84 12.27 9.11
CA LEU A 345 -17.67 12.09 7.91
C LEU A 345 -19.15 11.96 8.30
N ASP A 346 -19.46 11.16 9.32
CA ASP A 346 -20.83 10.98 9.81
C ASP A 346 -21.44 12.31 10.31
N GLN A 347 -20.65 13.14 11.01
CA GLN A 347 -21.07 14.46 11.48
C GLN A 347 -21.33 15.46 10.33
N SER A 348 -20.48 15.46 9.30
CA SER A 348 -20.67 16.31 8.12
C SER A 348 -21.89 15.90 7.30
N SER A 349 -22.19 14.60 7.19
CA SER A 349 -23.40 14.10 6.54
C SER A 349 -24.67 14.48 7.31
N ALA A 350 -24.65 14.41 8.65
CA ALA A 350 -25.79 14.81 9.49
C ALA A 350 -26.09 16.32 9.42
N GLN A 351 -25.07 17.17 9.37
CA GLN A 351 -25.26 18.63 9.23
C GLN A 351 -25.78 19.06 7.85
N GLY A 352 -25.49 18.28 6.80
CA GLY A 352 -26.01 18.54 5.45
C GLY A 352 -27.48 18.16 5.25
N SER A 353 -27.99 17.20 6.03
CA SER A 353 -29.41 16.79 5.99
C SER A 353 -30.36 17.70 6.74
N ASP A 354 -29.88 18.47 7.73
CA ASP A 354 -30.70 19.43 8.50
C ASP A 354 -30.85 20.81 7.79
N GLN A 355 -30.22 20.99 6.61
CA GLN A 355 -30.28 22.23 5.83
C GLN A 355 -31.22 22.14 4.60
N HIS A 356 -31.97 21.06 4.44
CA HIS A 356 -32.95 20.85 3.36
C HIS A 356 -34.33 20.48 3.91
#